data_AF-A0A920LBN3-F1
#
_entry.id   AF-A0A920LBN3-F1
#
_cell.length_a   1.000
_cell.length_b   1.000
_cell.length_c   1.000
_cell.angle_alpha   90.00
_cell.angle_beta   90.00
_cell.angle_gamma   90.00
#
_symmetry.space_group_name_H-M   'P 1'
#
loop_
_entity.id
_entity.type
_entity.pdbx_description
1 polymer ?
#
loop_
_entity_poly.entity_id
_entity_poly.type
_entity_poly.pdbx_seq_one_letter_code
_entity_poly.pdbx_strand_id
1 'polypeptide(L)'
;MPLGISGKLGSPTAGHPEFGHAAGIETTTGPLGQGVANAVGMAMAERHMAAKYGPELVNHYTYVVAGDGCLMEGISHEAISLAGHLKLNKLIVLFDDNGISIDGSTDITTSDDITSRFKASQWHVLSCDGHDMAAVDAALVQAKTVINKPVLIRCKTTIGKGSEKVGGTAKAHGAPLGPGRN
;
A
#
# COMPACT_ATOMS: atom_id res chain seq x y z
N MET A 1 -21.58 0.13 9.68
CA MET A 1 -21.69 -1.10 8.86
C MET A 1 -21.50 -2.32 9.75
N PRO A 2 -22.36 -3.35 9.66
CA PRO A 2 -22.20 -4.56 10.48
C PRO A 2 -21.05 -5.43 9.94
N LEU A 3 -19.97 -5.56 10.71
CA LEU A 3 -18.79 -6.35 10.32
C LEU A 3 -19.02 -7.88 10.41
N GLY A 4 -20.06 -8.34 11.11
CA GLY A 4 -20.35 -9.78 11.33
C GLY A 4 -20.85 -10.57 10.11
N ILE A 5 -20.99 -9.92 8.95
CA ILE A 5 -21.43 -10.53 7.69
C ILE A 5 -20.36 -10.45 6.59
N SER A 6 -19.11 -10.17 6.94
CA SER A 6 -17.99 -10.13 5.99
C SER A 6 -17.91 -11.40 5.15
N GLY A 7 -17.74 -11.25 3.83
CA GLY A 7 -17.63 -12.34 2.88
C GLY A 7 -18.93 -13.10 2.56
N LYS A 8 -20.09 -12.63 3.04
CA LYS A 8 -21.40 -13.23 2.72
C LYS A 8 -22.05 -12.57 1.50
N LEU A 9 -22.85 -13.33 0.76
CA LEU A 9 -23.63 -12.84 -0.38
C LEU A 9 -24.53 -11.66 0.04
N GLY A 10 -24.50 -10.58 -0.75
CA GLY A 10 -25.29 -9.36 -0.48
C GLY A 10 -24.74 -8.49 0.67
N SER A 11 -23.60 -8.85 1.26
CA SER A 11 -22.93 -8.01 2.25
C SER A 11 -22.19 -6.83 1.58
N PRO A 12 -22.19 -5.63 2.19
CA PRO A 12 -21.33 -4.52 1.74
C PRO A 12 -19.83 -4.76 2.07
N THR A 13 -19.50 -5.77 2.88
CA THR A 13 -18.13 -6.16 3.22
C THR A 13 -17.71 -7.42 2.45
N ALA A 14 -17.46 -7.25 1.14
CA ALA A 14 -16.97 -8.32 0.27
C ALA A 14 -15.56 -8.81 0.69
N GLY A 15 -15.11 -9.93 0.10
CA GLY A 15 -13.79 -10.51 0.39
C GLY A 15 -12.62 -9.63 -0.04
N HIS A 16 -12.84 -8.77 -1.04
CA HIS A 16 -11.94 -7.69 -1.44
C HIS A 16 -12.71 -6.37 -1.49
N PRO A 17 -12.05 -5.20 -1.36
CA PRO A 17 -12.72 -3.90 -1.50
C PRO A 17 -13.30 -3.71 -2.90
N GLU A 18 -14.56 -3.27 -2.99
CA GLU A 18 -15.28 -3.06 -4.24
C GLU A 18 -15.91 -1.66 -4.28
N PHE A 19 -15.52 -0.86 -5.28
CA PHE A 19 -16.08 0.48 -5.49
C PHE A 19 -17.59 0.40 -5.73
N GLY A 20 -18.34 1.29 -5.07
CA GLY A 20 -19.80 1.36 -5.19
C GLY A 20 -20.59 0.41 -4.27
N HIS A 21 -19.94 -0.55 -3.61
CA HIS A 21 -20.60 -1.48 -2.69
C HIS A 21 -20.56 -1.04 -1.21
N ALA A 22 -19.58 -0.23 -0.82
CA ALA A 22 -19.54 0.42 0.49
C ALA A 22 -18.99 1.85 0.39
N ALA A 23 -19.48 2.73 1.26
CA ALA A 23 -19.01 4.11 1.34
C ALA A 23 -17.52 4.15 1.75
N GLY A 24 -16.75 5.02 1.10
CA GLY A 24 -15.32 5.22 1.37
C GLY A 24 -14.37 4.24 0.65
N ILE A 25 -14.88 3.34 -0.19
CA ILE A 25 -14.04 2.54 -1.09
C ILE A 25 -13.79 3.34 -2.37
N GLU A 26 -12.56 3.82 -2.56
CA GLU A 26 -12.18 4.66 -3.70
C GLU A 26 -11.98 3.86 -5.00
N THR A 27 -11.63 2.57 -4.91
CA THR A 27 -11.41 1.71 -6.07
C THR A 27 -11.52 0.24 -5.72
N THR A 28 -11.92 -0.59 -6.69
CA THR A 28 -11.93 -2.05 -6.54
C THR A 28 -10.51 -2.60 -6.61
N THR A 29 -10.15 -3.47 -5.66
CA THR A 29 -8.83 -4.11 -5.59
C THR A 29 -8.96 -5.61 -5.32
N GLY A 30 -7.84 -6.31 -5.13
CA GLY A 30 -7.77 -7.78 -5.02
C GLY A 30 -6.72 -8.33 -5.98
N PRO A 31 -6.85 -8.08 -7.30
CA PRO A 31 -5.75 -8.31 -8.23
C PRO A 31 -4.54 -7.46 -7.84
N LEU A 32 -3.44 -8.13 -7.49
CA LEU A 32 -2.23 -7.49 -6.97
C LEU A 32 -1.66 -6.47 -7.97
N GLY A 33 -1.02 -5.42 -7.45
CA GLY A 33 -0.40 -4.35 -8.25
C GLY A 33 -1.38 -3.29 -8.79
N GLN A 34 -2.63 -3.65 -9.10
CA GLN A 34 -3.61 -2.71 -9.68
C GLN A 34 -3.90 -1.51 -8.77
N GLY A 35 -3.96 -1.71 -7.45
CA GLY A 35 -4.16 -0.60 -6.50
C GLY A 35 -3.07 0.47 -6.56
N VAL A 36 -1.82 0.08 -6.84
CA VAL A 36 -0.70 1.02 -7.02
C VAL A 36 -0.90 1.82 -8.31
N ALA A 37 -1.27 1.16 -9.41
CA ALA A 37 -1.54 1.83 -10.68
C ALA A 37 -2.73 2.80 -10.59
N ASN A 38 -3.81 2.41 -9.91
CA ASN A 38 -4.96 3.26 -9.66
C ASN A 38 -4.56 4.51 -8.84
N ALA A 39 -3.74 4.35 -7.81
CA ALA A 39 -3.24 5.47 -7.00
C ALA A 39 -2.39 6.44 -7.81
N VAL A 40 -1.59 5.96 -8.76
CA VAL A 40 -0.86 6.83 -9.71
C VAL A 40 -1.83 7.65 -10.55
N GLY A 41 -2.88 7.04 -11.09
CA GLY A 41 -3.93 7.74 -11.84
C GLY A 41 -4.66 8.80 -11.00
N MET A 42 -4.98 8.49 -9.75
CA MET A 42 -5.60 9.44 -8.81
C MET A 42 -4.69 10.64 -8.51
N ALA A 43 -3.39 10.40 -8.28
CA ALA A 43 -2.41 11.47 -8.06
C ALA A 43 -2.17 12.32 -9.32
N MET A 44 -2.24 11.72 -10.51
CA MET A 44 -2.23 12.47 -11.78
C MET A 44 -3.45 13.36 -11.91
N ALA A 45 -4.63 12.86 -11.54
CA ALA A 45 -5.88 13.64 -11.57
C ALA A 45 -5.83 14.81 -10.59
N GLU A 46 -5.37 14.60 -9.36
CA GLU A 46 -5.17 15.68 -8.36
C GLU A 46 -4.30 16.79 -8.94
N ARG A 47 -3.13 16.44 -9.47
CA ARG A 47 -2.19 17.41 -10.01
C ARG A 47 -2.75 18.15 -11.22
N HIS A 48 -3.43 17.45 -12.12
CA HIS A 48 -4.06 18.05 -13.29
C HIS A 48 -5.13 19.06 -12.88
N MET A 49 -5.99 18.68 -11.94
CA MET A 49 -7.08 19.51 -11.45
C MET A 49 -6.57 20.70 -10.64
N ALA A 50 -5.54 20.53 -9.80
CA ALA A 50 -4.88 21.62 -9.09
C ALA A 50 -4.23 22.63 -10.06
N ALA A 51 -3.61 22.16 -11.15
CA ALA A 51 -3.05 23.04 -12.17
C ALA A 51 -4.13 23.82 -12.95
N LYS A 52 -5.31 23.21 -13.15
CA LYS A 52 -6.41 23.80 -13.91
C LYS A 52 -7.27 24.76 -13.09
N TYR A 53 -7.52 24.43 -11.83
CA TYR A 53 -8.50 25.12 -10.98
C TYR A 53 -7.89 25.81 -9.75
N GLY A 54 -6.60 25.64 -9.52
CA GLY A 54 -5.89 26.24 -8.40
C GLY A 54 -5.77 25.31 -7.17
N PRO A 55 -4.66 25.41 -6.41
CA PRO A 55 -4.41 24.58 -5.23
C PRO A 55 -5.32 24.92 -4.04
N GLU A 56 -6.04 26.05 -4.06
CA GLU A 56 -7.04 26.41 -3.07
C GLU A 56 -8.31 25.56 -3.18
N LEU A 57 -8.62 25.05 -4.38
CA LEU A 57 -9.76 24.16 -4.61
C LEU A 57 -9.35 22.68 -4.62
N VAL A 58 -8.15 22.37 -5.09
CA VAL A 58 -7.66 20.99 -5.20
C VAL A 58 -6.28 20.87 -4.57
N ASN A 59 -6.27 20.32 -3.36
CA ASN A 59 -5.03 20.04 -2.64
C ASN A 59 -5.23 18.85 -1.69
N HIS A 60 -4.96 17.65 -2.18
CA HIS A 60 -5.05 16.44 -1.38
C HIS A 60 -3.94 15.45 -1.72
N TYR A 61 -3.73 14.49 -0.84
CA TYR A 61 -2.76 13.41 -1.03
C TYR A 61 -3.47 12.14 -1.49
N THR A 62 -2.74 11.30 -2.20
CA THR A 62 -3.13 9.92 -2.49
C THR A 62 -2.23 8.98 -1.70
N TYR A 63 -2.85 8.14 -0.86
CA TYR A 63 -2.16 7.10 -0.10
C TYR A 63 -2.54 5.72 -0.62
N VAL A 64 -1.58 4.81 -0.65
CA VAL A 64 -1.82 3.40 -0.97
C VAL A 64 -1.01 2.51 -0.04
N VAL A 65 -1.63 1.44 0.45
CA VAL A 65 -0.95 0.36 1.15
C VAL A 65 -0.70 -0.77 0.15
N ALA A 66 0.54 -1.24 0.07
CA ALA A 66 0.94 -2.33 -0.80
C ALA A 66 1.75 -3.37 -0.01
N GLY A 67 1.67 -4.64 -0.41
CA GLY A 67 2.55 -5.70 0.09
C GLY A 67 3.47 -6.24 -0.99
N ASP A 68 4.23 -7.29 -0.68
CA ASP A 68 5.23 -7.89 -1.57
C ASP A 68 4.64 -8.30 -2.92
N GLY A 69 3.45 -8.93 -2.91
CA GLY A 69 2.74 -9.34 -4.12
C GLY A 69 2.47 -8.18 -5.09
N CYS A 70 2.12 -7.00 -4.57
CA CYS A 70 1.92 -5.83 -5.42
C CYS A 70 3.21 -5.36 -6.08
N LEU A 71 4.35 -5.45 -5.38
CA LEU A 71 5.63 -4.97 -5.89
C LEU A 71 6.33 -5.99 -6.81
N MET A 72 5.98 -7.28 -6.69
CA MET A 72 6.40 -8.32 -7.65
C MET A 72 5.67 -8.20 -9.00
N GLU A 73 4.42 -7.72 -9.01
CA GLU A 73 3.65 -7.55 -10.24
C GLU A 73 4.25 -6.49 -11.18
N GLY A 74 4.37 -6.83 -12.48
CA GLY A 74 5.01 -5.98 -13.49
C GLY A 74 4.30 -4.64 -13.69
N ILE A 75 2.97 -4.60 -13.54
CA ILE A 75 2.20 -3.35 -13.64
C ILE A 75 2.64 -2.31 -12.60
N SER A 76 3.10 -2.76 -11.43
CA SER A 76 3.62 -1.84 -10.42
C SER A 76 4.90 -1.16 -10.91
N HIS A 77 5.77 -1.86 -11.64
CA HIS A 77 6.99 -1.28 -12.20
C HIS A 77 6.66 -0.16 -13.19
N GLU A 78 5.72 -0.39 -14.11
CA GLU A 78 5.26 0.61 -15.07
C GLU A 78 4.71 1.86 -14.36
N ALA A 79 3.83 1.66 -13.37
CA ALA A 79 3.22 2.74 -12.60
C ALA A 79 4.25 3.51 -11.76
N ILE A 80 5.17 2.82 -11.07
CA ILE A 80 6.25 3.40 -10.28
C ILE A 80 7.17 4.25 -11.17
N SER A 81 7.55 3.73 -12.32
CA SER A 81 8.39 4.44 -13.30
C SER A 81 7.73 5.73 -13.77
N LEU A 82 6.45 5.66 -14.16
CA LEU A 82 5.68 6.82 -14.61
C LEU A 82 5.50 7.87 -13.51
N ALA A 83 5.13 7.45 -12.30
CA ALA A 83 4.91 8.37 -11.18
C ALA A 83 6.17 9.15 -10.79
N GLY A 84 7.32 8.49 -10.82
CA GLY A 84 8.62 9.12 -10.59
C GLY A 84 9.01 10.09 -11.70
N HIS A 85 8.84 9.68 -12.97
CA HIS A 85 9.04 10.56 -14.13
C HIS A 85 8.19 11.84 -14.03
N LEU A 86 6.91 11.67 -13.65
CA LEU A 86 5.98 12.77 -13.47
C LEU A 86 6.18 13.53 -12.15
N LYS A 87 7.07 13.12 -11.24
CA LYS A 87 7.32 13.83 -9.97
C LYS A 87 6.05 14.02 -9.12
N LEU A 88 5.21 12.98 -9.01
CA LEU A 88 3.93 13.04 -8.28
C LEU A 88 4.14 13.12 -6.76
N ASN A 89 4.48 14.30 -6.25
CA ASN A 89 4.91 14.50 -4.86
C ASN A 89 3.80 14.38 -3.80
N LYS A 90 2.54 14.23 -4.22
CA LYS A 90 1.41 13.94 -3.33
C LYS A 90 0.98 12.47 -3.33
N LEU A 91 1.76 11.60 -3.98
CA LEU A 91 1.61 10.15 -3.91
C LEU A 91 2.53 9.57 -2.85
N ILE A 92 1.94 8.88 -1.87
CA ILE A 92 2.67 8.20 -0.79
C ILE A 92 2.25 6.73 -0.76
N VAL A 93 3.22 5.83 -0.96
CA VAL A 93 3.03 4.39 -0.86
C VAL A 93 3.55 3.93 0.50
N LEU A 94 2.71 3.27 1.29
CA LEU A 94 3.13 2.52 2.47
C LEU A 94 3.30 1.06 2.05
N PHE A 95 4.54 0.58 2.04
CA PHE A 95 4.85 -0.81 1.76
C PHE A 95 4.91 -1.59 3.07
N ASP A 96 4.02 -2.56 3.23
CA ASP A 96 4.08 -3.57 4.27
C ASP A 96 5.23 -4.53 3.99
N ASP A 97 6.41 -4.17 4.50
CA ASP A 97 7.67 -4.90 4.31
C ASP A 97 7.76 -6.02 5.35
N ASN A 98 6.95 -7.06 5.17
CA ASN A 98 6.85 -8.16 6.12
C ASN A 98 7.69 -9.39 5.71
N GLY A 99 8.09 -9.49 4.44
CA GLY A 99 8.96 -10.55 3.91
C GLY A 99 8.29 -11.91 3.73
N ILE A 100 6.95 -11.95 3.68
CA ILE A 100 6.16 -13.18 3.57
C ILE A 100 5.17 -13.06 2.41
N SER A 101 5.17 -14.06 1.54
CA SER A 101 4.15 -14.30 0.52
C SER A 101 3.29 -15.53 0.89
N ILE A 102 2.37 -15.93 -0.01
CA ILE A 102 1.52 -17.12 0.18
C ILE A 102 2.36 -18.38 0.41
N ASP A 103 3.47 -18.53 -0.31
CA ASP A 103 4.29 -19.76 -0.30
C ASP A 103 5.40 -19.76 0.77
N GLY A 104 5.52 -18.70 1.57
CA GLY A 104 6.55 -18.61 2.62
C GLY A 104 7.35 -17.31 2.57
N SER A 105 8.63 -17.40 2.92
CA SER A 105 9.56 -16.26 2.79
C SER A 105 9.59 -15.77 1.34
N THR A 106 9.61 -14.45 1.14
CA THR A 106 9.80 -13.84 -0.18
C THR A 106 11.13 -14.23 -0.83
N ASP A 107 12.13 -14.64 -0.05
CA ASP A 107 13.47 -15.02 -0.55
C ASP A 107 13.45 -16.21 -1.51
N ILE A 108 12.36 -16.99 -1.53
CA ILE A 108 12.23 -18.14 -2.46
C ILE A 108 11.90 -17.72 -3.88
N THR A 109 11.39 -16.49 -4.09
CA THR A 109 10.95 -16.00 -5.41
C THR A 109 11.48 -14.63 -5.79
N THR A 110 11.96 -13.82 -4.83
CA THR A 110 12.50 -12.48 -5.12
C THR A 110 13.68 -12.15 -4.22
N SER A 111 14.61 -11.36 -4.77
CA SER A 111 15.76 -10.81 -4.04
C SER A 111 15.99 -9.34 -4.43
N ASP A 112 14.94 -8.68 -4.92
CA ASP A 112 15.00 -7.29 -5.37
C ASP A 112 15.31 -6.35 -4.20
N ASP A 113 16.25 -5.44 -4.40
CA ASP A 113 16.39 -4.27 -3.51
C ASP A 113 15.29 -3.25 -3.86
N ILE A 114 14.18 -3.33 -3.14
CA ILE A 114 13.03 -2.41 -3.28
C ILE A 114 13.44 -0.95 -3.09
N THR A 115 14.36 -0.65 -2.17
CA THR A 115 14.84 0.72 -1.97
C THR A 115 15.57 1.22 -3.21
N SER A 116 16.48 0.43 -3.76
CA SER A 116 17.24 0.79 -4.95
C SER A 116 16.36 0.88 -6.20
N ARG A 117 15.41 -0.05 -6.38
CA ARG A 117 14.42 -0.01 -7.47
C ARG A 117 13.62 1.30 -7.47
N PHE A 118 13.07 1.69 -6.32
CA PHE A 118 12.29 2.93 -6.21
C PHE A 118 13.16 4.18 -6.40
N LYS A 119 14.37 4.20 -5.82
CA LYS A 119 15.33 5.30 -6.03
C LYS A 119 15.72 5.45 -7.51
N ALA A 120 15.94 4.34 -8.22
CA ALA A 120 16.22 4.34 -9.65
C ALA A 120 15.07 4.97 -10.45
N SER A 121 13.83 4.68 -10.05
CA SER A 121 12.62 5.31 -10.59
C SER A 121 12.34 6.72 -10.05
N GLN A 122 13.31 7.43 -9.46
CA GLN A 122 13.15 8.82 -8.97
C GLN A 122 12.20 9.01 -7.77
N TRP A 123 11.99 7.99 -6.94
CA TRP A 123 11.24 8.13 -5.69
C TRP A 123 12.11 8.56 -4.53
N HIS A 124 11.50 9.20 -3.52
CA HIS A 124 12.09 9.29 -2.19
C HIS A 124 11.69 8.05 -1.39
N VAL A 125 12.64 7.47 -0.65
CA VAL A 125 12.40 6.23 0.11
C VAL A 125 12.72 6.48 1.57
N LEU A 126 11.73 6.25 2.42
CA LEU A 126 11.83 6.24 3.88
C LEU A 126 11.66 4.81 4.39
N SER A 127 12.04 4.59 5.64
CA SER A 127 11.80 3.35 6.37
C SER A 127 11.43 3.64 7.81
N CYS A 128 10.51 2.87 8.37
CA CYS A 128 10.16 2.92 9.78
C CYS A 128 9.87 1.52 10.32
N ASP A 129 9.89 1.39 11.65
CA ASP A 129 9.22 0.26 12.30
C ASP A 129 7.71 0.44 12.13
N GLY A 130 7.09 -0.45 11.35
CA GLY A 130 5.64 -0.40 11.09
C GLY A 130 4.78 -0.78 12.29
N HIS A 131 5.40 -1.20 13.39
CA HIS A 131 4.75 -1.49 14.65
C HIS A 131 4.86 -0.38 15.70
N ASP A 132 5.63 0.67 15.41
CA ASP A 132 5.73 1.87 16.21
C ASP A 132 4.92 2.98 15.55
N MET A 133 3.77 3.32 16.14
CA MET A 133 2.88 4.35 15.60
C MET A 133 3.52 5.74 15.57
N ALA A 134 4.45 6.04 16.49
CA ALA A 134 5.18 7.31 16.46
C ALA A 134 6.18 7.34 15.31
N ALA A 135 6.84 6.21 15.02
CA ALA A 135 7.74 6.09 13.87
C ALA A 135 6.98 6.20 12.54
N VAL A 136 5.80 5.58 12.42
CA VAL A 136 4.93 5.70 11.24
C VAL A 136 4.44 7.14 11.04
N ASP A 137 3.99 7.81 12.10
CA ASP A 137 3.56 9.21 12.04
C ASP A 137 4.70 10.13 11.61
N ALA A 138 5.88 9.97 12.21
CA ALA A 138 7.08 10.73 11.83
C ALA A 138 7.45 10.52 10.35
N ALA A 139 7.37 9.29 9.84
CA ALA A 139 7.63 8.99 8.44
C ALA A 139 6.59 9.63 7.50
N LEU A 140 5.31 9.65 7.88
CA LEU A 140 4.25 10.31 7.11
C LEU A 140 4.41 11.83 7.10
N VAL A 141 4.78 12.44 8.22
CA VAL A 141 5.09 13.87 8.31
C VAL A 141 6.28 14.20 7.41
N GLN A 142 7.36 13.41 7.48
CA GLN A 142 8.54 13.59 6.64
C GLN A 142 8.21 13.41 5.14
N ALA A 143 7.41 12.42 4.78
CA ALA A 143 6.99 12.17 3.39
C ALA A 143 6.32 13.40 2.77
N LYS A 144 5.49 14.12 3.53
CA LYS A 144 4.82 15.35 3.08
C LYS A 144 5.76 16.54 2.87
N THR A 145 6.97 16.51 3.42
CA THR A 145 7.99 17.54 3.16
C THR A 145 8.77 17.32 1.87
N VAL A 146 8.68 16.11 1.29
CA VAL A 146 9.37 15.79 0.04
C VAL A 146 8.69 16.51 -1.12
N ILE A 147 9.47 17.39 -1.75
CA ILE A 147 9.04 18.09 -2.95
C ILE A 147 9.52 17.34 -4.19
N ASN A 148 8.74 17.41 -5.27
CA ASN A 148 9.11 16.92 -6.61
C ASN A 148 9.41 15.42 -6.75
N LYS A 149 9.04 14.57 -5.78
CA LYS A 149 9.15 13.12 -5.89
C LYS A 149 8.01 12.43 -5.15
N PRO A 150 7.42 11.36 -5.70
CA PRO A 150 6.57 10.47 -4.91
C PRO A 150 7.40 9.78 -3.81
N VAL A 151 6.74 9.32 -2.75
CA VAL A 151 7.39 8.73 -1.57
C VAL A 151 6.98 7.29 -1.37
N LEU A 152 7.96 6.41 -1.16
CA LEU A 152 7.77 5.09 -0.60
C LEU A 152 8.17 5.13 0.87
N ILE A 153 7.31 4.65 1.76
CA ILE A 153 7.64 4.36 3.16
C ILE A 153 7.65 2.84 3.31
N ARG A 154 8.83 2.28 3.58
CA ARG A 154 8.99 0.86 3.93
C ARG A 154 8.65 0.68 5.40
N CYS A 155 7.47 0.15 5.68
CA CYS A 155 7.02 -0.16 7.02
C CYS A 155 7.46 -1.59 7.35
N LYS A 156 8.52 -1.77 8.14
CA LYS A 156 8.93 -3.13 8.53
C LYS A 156 7.90 -3.69 9.51
N THR A 157 7.26 -4.80 9.15
CA THR A 157 6.27 -5.44 10.04
C THR A 157 6.55 -6.94 10.21
N THR A 158 5.66 -7.59 10.95
CA THR A 158 5.61 -9.03 11.17
C THR A 158 4.16 -9.45 10.91
N ILE A 159 3.95 -10.25 9.87
CA ILE A 159 2.61 -10.74 9.53
C ILE A 159 2.00 -11.51 10.73
N GLY A 160 0.71 -11.31 11.00
CA GLY A 160 0.04 -11.98 12.12
C GLY A 160 0.61 -11.63 13.50
N LYS A 161 1.24 -10.45 13.65
CA LYS A 161 1.78 -9.99 14.95
C LYS A 161 0.76 -10.18 16.07
N GLY A 162 1.25 -10.69 17.20
CA GLY A 162 0.45 -10.99 18.38
C GLY A 162 -0.05 -12.44 18.43
N SER A 163 0.07 -13.22 17.35
CA SER A 163 -0.19 -14.66 17.40
C SER A 163 1.10 -15.44 17.70
N GLU A 164 1.11 -16.18 18.81
CA GLU A 164 2.22 -17.09 19.15
C GLU A 164 2.30 -18.29 18.18
N LYS A 165 1.17 -18.69 17.58
CA LYS A 165 1.08 -19.90 16.74
C LYS A 165 1.52 -19.69 15.29
N VAL A 166 1.18 -18.54 14.71
CA VAL A 166 1.36 -18.29 13.26
C VAL A 166 2.05 -16.95 12.94
N GLY A 167 2.36 -16.14 13.95
CA GLY A 167 3.05 -14.86 13.75
C GLY A 167 4.38 -15.05 13.00
N GLY A 168 4.62 -14.19 12.01
CA GLY A 168 5.81 -14.24 11.16
C GLY A 168 5.81 -15.37 10.12
N THR A 169 4.69 -16.06 9.90
CA THR A 169 4.60 -17.18 8.94
C THR A 169 3.52 -16.98 7.89
N ALA A 170 3.67 -17.61 6.72
CA ALA A 170 2.67 -17.60 5.65
C ALA A 170 1.30 -18.18 6.09
N LYS A 171 1.26 -18.97 7.18
CA LYS A 171 0.00 -19.49 7.74
C LYS A 171 -0.93 -18.38 8.23
N ALA A 172 -0.39 -17.19 8.55
CA ALA A 172 -1.18 -16.02 8.95
C ALA A 172 -1.79 -15.25 7.76
N HIS A 173 -1.45 -15.59 6.51
CA HIS A 173 -1.81 -14.79 5.33
C HIS A 173 -3.29 -14.90 4.94
N GLY A 174 -3.77 -16.12 4.69
CA GLY A 174 -5.06 -16.34 4.01
C GLY A 174 -6.07 -17.19 4.77
N ALA A 175 -5.77 -17.59 6.01
CA ALA A 175 -6.60 -18.49 6.80
C ALA A 175 -7.01 -17.87 8.14
N PRO A 176 -8.22 -18.15 8.65
CA PRO A 176 -8.59 -17.79 10.01
C PRO A 176 -7.60 -18.40 11.03
N LEU A 177 -7.26 -17.64 12.08
CA LEU A 177 -6.33 -18.09 13.14
C LEU A 177 -6.80 -19.33 13.93
N GLY A 178 -8.06 -19.74 13.78
CA GLY A 178 -8.69 -20.82 14.55
C GLY A 178 -9.18 -20.39 15.96
N PRO A 179 -9.85 -21.30 16.69
CA PRO A 179 -10.33 -21.06 18.06
C PRO A 179 -9.17 -21.01 19.09
N GLY A 180 -9.32 -20.16 20.13
CA GLY A 180 -8.37 -20.00 21.24
C GLY A 180 -7.29 -18.95 21.01
N ARG A 181 -7.68 -17.66 20.96
CA ARG A 181 -6.79 -16.53 20.64
C ARG A 181 -6.16 -15.94 21.90
N ASN A 182 -4.97 -16.45 22.23
CA ASN A 182 -3.73 -15.78 22.62
C ASN A 182 -2.69 -16.90 22.72
#